data_AF-A0A0B8P0N8-F1
#
_entry.id   AF-A0A0B8P0N8-F1
#
_cell.length_a   1.000
_cell.length_b   1.000
_cell.length_c   1.000
_cell.angle_alpha   90.00
_cell.angle_beta   90.00
_cell.angle_gamma   90.00
#
_symmetry.space_group_name_H-M   'P 1'
#
loop_
_entity.id
_entity.type
_entity.pdbx_description
1 polymer ?
#
loop_
_entity_poly.entity_id
_entity_poly.type
_entity_poly.pdbx_seq_one_letter_code
_entity_poly.pdbx_strand_id
1 'polypeptide(L)'
;MIADAKKLLSGYYQPEQLKALYEEGYAVALPLRSYFIWYRNLPHETRQFIDDWWGHPMKYDGLVDIDGQPAFVFPLLKRGNLWLLPQPPRSGKVGHAIHSTVEPPSHLYLAAYLWLQREHNKGELDALVHLAHTALKNGRPAKPGAYLRMTFRF
;
A
#
# COMPACT_ATOMS: atom_id res chain seq x y z
N MET A 1 -17.82 -13.25 4.22
CA MET A 1 -17.31 -12.71 2.93
C MET A 1 -17.67 -11.22 2.73
N ILE A 2 -18.96 -10.83 2.74
CA ILE A 2 -19.34 -9.39 2.62
C ILE A 2 -18.93 -8.56 3.85
N ALA A 3 -19.12 -9.11 5.05
CA ALA A 3 -18.70 -8.46 6.29
C ALA A 3 -17.18 -8.22 6.34
N ASP A 4 -16.40 -9.22 5.92
CA ASP A 4 -14.93 -9.12 5.84
C ASP A 4 -14.49 -8.01 4.88
N ALA A 5 -15.12 -7.92 3.70
CA ALA A 5 -14.80 -6.88 2.72
C ALA A 5 -15.11 -5.47 3.25
N LYS A 6 -16.26 -5.27 3.92
CA LYS A 6 -16.60 -4.00 4.56
C LYS A 6 -15.57 -3.61 5.63
N LYS A 7 -15.14 -4.58 6.43
CA LYS A 7 -14.16 -4.39 7.50
C LYS A 7 -12.77 -4.08 6.97
N LEU A 8 -12.35 -4.74 5.89
CA LEU A 8 -11.10 -4.41 5.22
C LEU A 8 -11.12 -3.01 4.62
N LEU A 9 -12.22 -2.61 3.98
CA LEU A 9 -12.34 -1.28 3.41
C LEU A 9 -12.36 -0.19 4.49
N SER A 10 -12.94 -0.45 5.67
CA SER A 10 -13.02 0.56 6.74
C SER A 10 -11.65 1.07 7.16
N GLY A 11 -10.58 0.26 7.13
CA GLY A 11 -9.25 0.71 7.51
C GLY A 11 -8.66 1.83 6.65
N TYR A 12 -9.15 2.06 5.42
CA TYR A 12 -8.77 3.24 4.63
C TYR A 12 -9.66 4.46 4.86
N TYR A 13 -10.93 4.26 5.22
CA TYR A 13 -11.89 5.35 5.44
C TYR A 13 -11.94 5.83 6.91
N GLN A 14 -11.50 4.98 7.85
CA GLN A 14 -11.52 5.15 9.30
C GLN A 14 -10.14 4.76 9.86
N PRO A 15 -9.08 5.54 9.56
CA PRO A 15 -7.70 5.20 9.92
C PRO A 15 -7.49 5.06 11.43
N GLU A 16 -8.32 5.69 12.26
CA GLU A 16 -8.32 5.53 13.71
C GLU A 16 -8.62 4.10 14.18
N GLN A 17 -9.22 3.26 13.31
CA GLN A 17 -9.51 1.86 13.60
C GLN A 17 -8.39 0.90 13.20
N LEU A 18 -7.33 1.38 12.54
CA LEU A 18 -6.27 0.50 12.01
C LEU A 18 -5.60 -0.34 13.09
N LYS A 19 -5.43 0.20 14.30
CA LYS A 19 -4.87 -0.57 15.41
C LYS A 19 -5.79 -1.72 15.82
N ALA A 20 -7.08 -1.47 15.99
CA ALA A 20 -8.04 -2.51 16.31
C ALA A 20 -8.13 -3.57 15.19
N LEU A 21 -8.14 -3.14 13.92
CA LEU A 21 -8.11 -4.07 12.79
C LEU A 21 -6.86 -4.94 12.78
N TYR A 22 -5.70 -4.39 13.16
CA TYR A 22 -4.46 -5.14 13.31
C TYR A 22 -4.57 -6.20 14.40
N GLU A 23 -5.06 -5.82 15.58
CA GLU A 23 -5.28 -6.73 16.72
C GLU A 23 -6.28 -7.85 16.40
N GLU A 24 -7.27 -7.57 15.56
CA GLU A 24 -8.29 -8.52 15.12
C GLU A 24 -7.87 -9.39 13.91
N GLY A 25 -6.66 -9.20 13.37
CA GLY A 25 -6.14 -9.96 12.22
C GLY A 25 -6.70 -9.53 10.86
N TYR A 26 -7.24 -8.31 10.77
CA TYR A 26 -7.73 -7.66 9.54
C TYR A 26 -6.76 -6.62 8.97
N ALA A 27 -5.60 -6.41 9.60
CA ALA A 27 -4.54 -5.57 9.08
C ALA A 27 -3.18 -6.18 9.36
N VAL A 28 -2.19 -5.75 8.60
CA VAL A 28 -0.78 -6.08 8.80
C VAL A 28 0.03 -4.79 8.95
N ALA A 29 1.22 -4.92 9.52
CA ALA A 29 2.09 -3.80 9.80
C ALA A 29 3.46 -3.98 9.12
N LEU A 30 3.97 -2.90 8.54
CA LEU A 30 5.39 -2.76 8.20
C LEU A 30 6.03 -1.72 9.13
N PRO A 31 6.98 -2.09 10.01
CA PRO A 31 7.64 -1.13 10.88
C PRO A 31 8.31 0.00 10.07
N LEU A 32 8.17 1.25 10.52
CA LEU A 32 8.77 2.41 9.86
C LEU A 32 10.27 2.24 9.67
N ARG A 33 10.98 1.69 10.67
CA ARG A 33 12.41 1.39 10.57
C ARG A 33 12.72 0.46 9.39
N SER A 34 11.91 -0.57 9.22
CA SER A 34 12.03 -1.53 8.13
C SER A 34 11.80 -0.86 6.77
N TYR A 35 10.75 -0.03 6.67
CA TYR A 35 10.49 0.76 5.48
C TYR A 35 11.63 1.72 5.17
N PHE A 36 12.12 2.44 6.17
CA PHE A 36 13.18 3.45 6.01
C PHE A 36 14.50 2.85 5.52
N ILE A 37 14.87 1.64 6.00
CA ILE A 37 16.06 0.93 5.52
C ILE A 37 15.94 0.55 4.04
N TRP A 38 14.75 0.17 3.58
CA TRP A 38 14.53 -0.05 2.16
C TRP A 38 14.52 1.27 1.39
N TYR A 39 13.82 2.28 1.92
CA TYR A 39 13.65 3.58 1.28
C TYR A 39 15.00 4.22 0.96
N ARG A 40 15.93 4.25 1.92
CA ARG A 40 17.29 4.80 1.72
C ARG A 40 18.11 4.12 0.62
N ASN A 41 17.77 2.89 0.24
CA ASN A 41 18.45 2.15 -0.81
C ASN A 41 17.88 2.46 -2.20
N LEU A 42 16.80 3.23 -2.30
CA LEU A 42 16.31 3.74 -3.56
C LEU A 42 17.29 4.77 -4.15
N PRO A 43 17.38 4.87 -5.49
CA PRO A 43 18.15 5.92 -6.16
C PRO A 43 17.80 7.30 -5.61
N HIS A 44 18.81 8.17 -5.48
CA HIS A 44 18.65 9.51 -4.90
C HIS A 44 17.52 10.29 -5.57
N GLU A 45 17.50 10.34 -6.91
CA GLU A 45 16.47 11.06 -7.68
C GLU A 45 15.06 10.53 -7.40
N THR A 46 14.90 9.22 -7.21
CA THR A 46 13.61 8.62 -6.85
C THR A 46 13.16 9.05 -5.46
N ARG A 47 14.06 9.05 -4.47
CA ARG A 47 13.73 9.51 -3.12
C ARG A 47 13.37 10.99 -3.10
N GLN A 48 14.18 11.82 -3.76
CA GLN A 48 13.92 13.25 -3.85
C GLN A 48 12.54 13.54 -4.47
N PHE A 49 12.22 12.86 -5.58
CA PHE A 49 10.90 12.98 -6.19
C PHE A 49 9.76 12.57 -5.26
N ILE A 50 9.92 11.52 -4.45
CA ILE A 50 8.90 11.12 -3.47
C ILE A 50 8.82 12.14 -2.32
N ASP A 51 9.96 12.57 -1.79
CA ASP A 51 10.07 13.51 -0.67
C ASP A 51 9.47 14.88 -1.04
N ASP A 52 9.63 15.34 -2.29
CA ASP A 52 9.05 16.60 -2.77
C ASP A 52 7.50 16.60 -2.75
N TRP A 53 6.89 15.42 -2.92
CA TRP A 53 5.43 15.27 -2.91
C TRP A 53 4.86 14.91 -1.54
N TRP A 54 5.53 14.00 -0.83
CA TRP A 54 5.00 13.35 0.37
C TRP A 54 5.75 13.70 1.65
N GLY A 55 6.85 14.44 1.54
CA GLY A 55 7.76 14.70 2.63
C GLY A 55 8.57 13.46 3.02
N HIS A 56 9.27 13.58 4.14
CA HIS A 56 10.09 12.48 4.67
C HIS A 56 9.21 11.40 5.32
N PRO A 57 9.46 10.09 5.11
CA PRO A 57 8.59 9.03 5.62
C PRO A 57 8.46 8.96 7.13
N MET A 58 9.46 9.46 7.88
CA MET A 58 9.37 9.56 9.35
C MET A 58 8.36 10.61 9.83
N LYS A 59 7.90 11.50 8.95
CA LYS A 59 6.88 12.51 9.23
C LYS A 59 5.52 12.14 8.64
N TYR A 60 5.35 10.88 8.21
CA TYR A 60 4.08 10.43 7.66
C TYR A 60 3.00 10.38 8.74
N ASP A 61 1.94 11.17 8.58
CA ASP A 61 0.87 11.31 9.59
C ASP A 61 0.04 10.03 9.80
N GLY A 62 0.06 9.09 8.84
CA GLY A 62 -0.69 7.83 8.91
C GLY A 62 0.05 6.68 9.61
N LEU A 63 1.13 6.98 10.35
CA LEU A 63 1.82 5.98 11.15
C LEU A 63 0.99 5.60 12.38
N VAL A 64 0.95 4.31 12.68
CA VAL A 64 0.28 3.77 13.87
C VAL A 64 1.34 3.16 14.79
N ASP A 65 1.21 3.41 16.09
CA ASP A 65 2.05 2.77 17.10
C ASP A 65 1.60 1.31 17.31
N ILE A 66 2.50 0.39 17.00
CA ILE A 66 2.36 -1.05 17.24
C ILE A 66 3.48 -1.46 18.20
N ASP A 67 3.11 -1.83 19.42
CA ASP A 67 4.03 -2.27 20.47
C ASP A 67 5.17 -1.25 20.75
N GLY A 68 4.85 0.04 20.76
CA GLY A 68 5.82 1.12 21.00
C GLY A 68 6.72 1.41 19.80
N GLN A 69 6.37 0.92 18.60
CA GLN A 69 7.10 1.17 17.36
C GLN A 69 6.16 1.75 16.29
N PRO A 70 6.52 2.88 15.65
CA PRO A 70 5.72 3.42 14.55
C PRO A 70 5.77 2.49 13.34
N ALA A 71 4.61 2.22 12.75
CA ALA A 71 4.45 1.33 11.62
C ALA A 71 3.44 1.86 10.58
N PHE A 72 3.65 1.45 9.33
CA PHE A 72 2.63 1.54 8.29
C PHE A 72 1.67 0.37 8.47
N VAL A 73 0.44 0.65 8.90
CA VAL A 73 -0.60 -0.36 9.08
C VAL A 73 -1.60 -0.25 7.93
N PHE A 74 -1.94 -1.38 7.31
CA PHE A 74 -2.90 -1.42 6.22
C PHE A 74 -3.75 -2.70 6.26
N PRO A 75 -5.00 -2.64 5.77
CA PRO A 75 -5.90 -3.78 5.79
C PRO A 75 -5.39 -4.94 4.96
N LEU A 76 -5.36 -6.14 5.53
CA LEU A 76 -5.08 -7.39 4.84
C LEU A 76 -5.67 -8.53 5.67
N LEU A 77 -6.43 -9.40 5.02
CA LEU A 77 -7.00 -10.57 5.67
C LEU A 77 -6.36 -11.84 5.08
N LYS A 78 -5.74 -12.66 5.93
CA LYS A 78 -5.27 -13.99 5.55
C LYS A 78 -6.36 -15.02 5.88
N ARG A 79 -6.81 -15.80 4.88
CA ARG A 79 -7.71 -16.95 5.06
C ARG A 79 -7.14 -18.17 4.36
N GLY A 80 -6.47 -19.03 5.13
CA GLY A 80 -5.69 -20.14 4.57
C GLY A 80 -4.66 -19.60 3.59
N ASN A 81 -4.65 -20.15 2.37
CA ASN A 81 -3.71 -19.75 1.32
C ASN A 81 -4.18 -18.52 0.51
N LEU A 82 -5.31 -17.92 0.87
CA LEU A 82 -5.84 -16.73 0.18
C LEU A 82 -5.70 -15.48 1.04
N TRP A 83 -5.01 -14.48 0.51
CA TRP A 83 -4.90 -13.16 1.15
C TRP A 83 -5.76 -12.14 0.40
N LEU A 84 -6.55 -11.38 1.14
CA LEU A 84 -7.39 -10.31 0.61
C LEU A 84 -6.84 -8.96 1.05
N LEU A 85 -6.35 -8.20 0.08
CA LEU A 85 -5.82 -6.85 0.24
C LEU A 85 -6.64 -5.90 -0.63
N PRO A 86 -7.48 -5.02 -0.06
CA PRO A 86 -8.02 -3.92 -0.83
C PRO A 86 -6.85 -3.05 -1.32
N GLN A 87 -6.91 -2.58 -2.57
CA GLN A 87 -5.83 -1.81 -3.15
C GLN A 87 -5.57 -0.55 -2.31
N PRO A 88 -4.35 -0.35 -1.77
CA PRO A 88 -4.04 0.87 -1.04
C PRO A 88 -4.25 2.10 -1.92
N PRO A 89 -4.74 3.22 -1.36
CA PRO A 89 -4.89 4.45 -2.13
C PRO A 89 -3.52 4.90 -2.63
N ARG A 90 -3.41 5.09 -3.96
CA ARG A 90 -2.14 5.45 -4.60
C ARG A 90 -1.70 6.86 -4.20
N SER A 91 -2.65 7.80 -4.21
CA SER A 91 -2.53 9.13 -3.62
C SER A 91 -2.87 9.07 -2.13
N GLY A 92 -2.30 9.95 -1.30
CA GLY A 92 -2.56 10.01 0.14
C GLY A 92 -4.03 10.28 0.57
N LYS A 93 -4.98 10.39 -0.36
CA LYS A 93 -6.43 10.55 -0.10
C LYS A 93 -7.26 9.46 -0.78
N VAL A 94 -8.24 8.92 -0.07
CA VAL A 94 -9.22 7.95 -0.60
C VAL A 94 -10.23 8.68 -1.50
N GLY A 95 -10.54 8.11 -2.67
CA GLY A 95 -11.51 8.68 -3.62
C GLY A 95 -10.95 9.63 -4.69
N HIS A 96 -9.64 9.93 -4.65
CA HIS A 96 -8.97 10.59 -5.77
C HIS A 96 -8.62 9.55 -6.85
N ALA A 97 -9.44 9.47 -7.90
CA ALA A 97 -9.10 8.70 -9.10
C ALA A 97 -8.01 9.48 -9.88
N ILE A 98 -6.74 9.12 -9.71
CA ILE A 98 -5.65 9.83 -10.38
C ILE A 98 -5.14 9.00 -11.56
N HIS A 99 -5.64 9.33 -12.75
CA HIS A 99 -5.01 8.98 -14.04
C HIS A 99 -3.86 9.95 -14.41
N SER A 100 -3.36 10.75 -13.46
CA SER A 100 -2.24 11.67 -13.69
C SER A 100 -0.90 10.97 -13.44
N THR A 101 -0.06 11.00 -14.46
CA THR A 101 1.31 10.44 -14.53
C THR A 101 2.36 11.18 -13.71
N VAL A 102 1.97 12.18 -12.93
CA VAL A 102 2.89 13.17 -12.33
C VAL A 102 3.16 12.92 -10.85
N GLU A 103 2.32 12.15 -10.16
CA GLU A 103 2.41 11.93 -8.71
C GLU A 103 3.05 10.57 -8.38
N PRO A 104 4.12 10.51 -7.57
CA PRO A 104 4.68 9.25 -7.10
C PRO A 104 3.71 8.56 -6.13
N PRO A 105 3.76 7.22 -5.97
CA PRO A 105 2.94 6.56 -4.96
C PRO A 105 3.27 7.04 -3.54
N SER A 106 2.25 7.13 -2.69
CA SER A 106 2.40 7.51 -1.28
C SER A 106 3.26 6.53 -0.48
N HIS A 107 3.78 6.96 0.67
CA HIS A 107 4.54 6.09 1.56
C HIS A 107 3.77 4.84 2.01
N LEU A 108 2.46 4.97 2.31
CA LEU A 108 1.60 3.84 2.66
C LEU A 108 1.48 2.84 1.51
N TYR A 109 1.30 3.33 0.29
CA TYR A 109 1.27 2.47 -0.89
C TYR A 109 2.59 1.72 -1.05
N LEU A 110 3.72 2.42 -1.00
CA LEU A 110 5.05 1.81 -1.11
C LEU A 110 5.30 0.78 0.01
N ALA A 111 4.90 1.09 1.23
CA ALA A 111 5.03 0.20 2.39
C ALA A 111 4.24 -1.11 2.20
N ALA A 112 3.01 -1.02 1.68
CA ALA A 112 2.18 -2.20 1.44
C ALA A 112 2.81 -3.15 0.42
N TYR A 113 3.31 -2.64 -0.72
CA TYR A 113 3.95 -3.49 -1.73
C TYR A 113 5.32 -4.00 -1.29
N LEU A 114 6.09 -3.21 -0.53
CA LEU A 114 7.33 -3.69 0.09
C LEU A 114 7.04 -4.85 1.06
N TRP A 115 5.97 -4.75 1.85
CA TRP A 115 5.58 -5.83 2.75
C TRP A 115 5.23 -7.10 1.97
N LEU A 116 4.40 -7.02 0.92
CA LEU A 116 4.09 -8.15 0.05
C LEU A 116 5.35 -8.79 -0.57
N GLN A 117 6.27 -7.96 -1.07
CA GLN A 117 7.54 -8.44 -1.61
C GLN A 117 8.36 -9.19 -0.54
N ARG A 118 8.37 -8.71 0.70
CA ARG A 118 9.07 -9.40 1.79
C ARG A 118 8.42 -10.74 2.14
N GLU A 119 7.11 -10.82 2.12
CA GLU A 119 6.40 -12.09 2.35
C GLU A 119 6.66 -13.08 1.21
N HIS A 120 6.69 -12.61 -0.03
CA HIS A 120 7.09 -13.42 -1.17
C HIS A 120 8.52 -13.96 -1.01
N ASN A 121 9.48 -13.10 -0.64
CA ASN A 121 10.86 -13.50 -0.38
C ASN A 121 11.01 -14.50 0.78
N LYS A 122 10.04 -14.59 1.68
CA LYS A 122 9.99 -15.59 2.76
C LYS A 122 9.35 -16.91 2.32
N GLY A 123 8.74 -16.97 1.13
CA GLY A 123 7.97 -18.12 0.67
C GLY A 123 6.53 -18.17 1.18
N GLU A 124 6.01 -17.06 1.73
CA GLU A 124 4.65 -16.98 2.30
C GLU A 124 3.60 -16.49 1.28
N LEU A 125 4.05 -15.92 0.16
CA LEU A 125 3.19 -15.39 -0.90
C LEU A 125 3.72 -15.85 -2.25
N ASP A 126 3.03 -16.77 -2.93
CA ASP A 126 3.49 -17.29 -4.22
C ASP A 126 3.16 -16.36 -5.40
N ALA A 127 2.01 -15.68 -5.34
CA ALA A 127 1.52 -14.87 -6.46
C ALA A 127 0.64 -13.71 -6.00
N LEU A 128 0.65 -12.62 -6.77
CA LEU A 128 -0.23 -11.46 -6.60
C LEU A 128 -1.13 -11.31 -7.83
N VAL A 129 -2.45 -11.32 -7.62
CA VAL A 129 -3.44 -11.12 -8.69
C VAL A 129 -4.21 -9.83 -8.42
N HIS A 130 -4.12 -8.86 -9.35
CA HIS A 130 -4.92 -7.64 -9.29
C HIS A 130 -6.26 -7.82 -10.01
N LEU A 131 -7.35 -7.75 -9.26
CA LEU A 131 -8.71 -7.75 -9.79
C LEU A 131 -9.21 -6.32 -9.93
N ALA A 132 -8.84 -5.66 -11.03
CA ALA A 132 -9.36 -4.33 -11.35
C ALA A 132 -10.66 -4.45 -12.17
N HIS A 133 -11.72 -3.75 -11.75
CA HIS A 133 -12.86 -3.51 -12.62
C HIS A 133 -12.46 -2.41 -13.60
N THR A 134 -12.21 -2.76 -14.87
CA THR A 134 -11.98 -1.72 -15.88
C THR A 134 -13.33 -1.13 -16.24
N ALA A 135 -13.62 0.10 -15.82
CA ALA A 135 -14.69 0.85 -16.44
C ALA A 135 -14.29 1.11 -17.90
N LEU A 136 -14.95 0.43 -18.84
CA LEU A 136 -14.86 0.77 -20.26
C LEU A 136 -15.43 2.19 -20.44
N LYS A 137 -14.58 3.19 -20.68
CA LYS A 137 -15.06 4.47 -21.20
C LYS A 137 -15.28 4.29 -22.70
N ASN A 138 -16.51 3.99 -23.11
CA ASN A 138 -16.91 3.81 -24.52
C ASN A 138 -16.11 2.75 -25.29
N GLY A 139 -15.78 1.61 -24.65
CA GLY A 139 -15.21 0.46 -25.35
C GLY A 139 -13.73 0.55 -25.74
N ARG A 140 -12.94 1.48 -25.17
CA ARG A 140 -11.50 1.60 -25.48
C ARG A 140 -10.61 1.53 -24.24
N PRO A 141 -9.46 0.83 -24.29
CA PRO A 141 -8.48 0.87 -23.22
C PRO A 141 -7.87 2.28 -23.10
N ALA A 142 -7.72 2.76 -21.87
CA ALA A 142 -7.00 4.01 -21.58
C ALA A 142 -5.51 3.86 -21.93
N LYS A 143 -4.91 4.90 -22.54
CA LYS A 143 -3.53 4.89 -23.04
C LYS A 143 -2.49 4.77 -21.90
N PRO A 144 -1.35 4.08 -22.11
CA PRO A 144 -0.27 4.03 -21.13
C PRO A 144 0.55 5.33 -21.16
N GLY A 145 0.69 5.97 -20.00
CA GLY A 145 1.60 7.09 -19.77
C GLY A 145 2.86 6.64 -19.00
N ALA A 146 3.90 7.47 -19.01
CA ALA A 146 5.24 7.17 -18.49
C ALA A 146 5.23 6.52 -17.10
N TYR A 147 5.90 5.37 -16.97
CA TYR A 147 5.94 4.58 -15.74
C TYR A 147 7.16 4.98 -14.91
N LEU A 148 6.97 5.37 -13.65
CA LEU A 148 7.99 5.11 -12.65
C LEU A 148 8.06 3.58 -12.51
N ARG A 149 9.04 2.96 -13.17
CA ARG A 149 9.18 1.50 -13.19
C ARG A 149 9.75 1.01 -11.86
N MET A 150 8.94 1.02 -10.81
CA MET A 150 9.20 0.20 -9.64
C MET A 150 8.81 -1.24 -10.00
N THR A 151 9.79 -1.99 -10.50
CA THR A 151 9.59 -3.41 -10.80
C THR A 151 9.63 -4.16 -9.48
N PHE A 152 8.47 -4.45 -8.89
CA PHE A 152 8.36 -5.52 -7.90
C PHE A 152 8.38 -6.83 -8.71
N ARG A 153 9.56 -7.44 -8.86
CA ARG A 153 9.65 -8.82 -9.34
C ARG A 153 9.13 -9.71 -8.21
N PHE A 154 7.98 -10.31 -8.45
CA PHE A 154 7.59 -11.58 -7.86
C PHE A 154 8.13 -12.69 -8.77
#